data_AF-A0A3S5EIF4-F1
#
_entry.id   AF-A0A3S5EIF4-F1
#
_cell.length_a   1.000
_cell.length_b   1.000
_cell.length_c   1.000
_cell.angle_alpha   90.00
_cell.angle_beta   90.00
_cell.angle_gamma   90.00
#
_symmetry.space_group_name_H-M   'P 1'
#
loop_
_entity.id
_entity.type
_entity.pdbx_description
1 polymer ?
#
loop_
_entity_poly.entity_id
_entity_poly.type
_entity_poly.pdbx_seq_one_letter_code
_entity_poly.pdbx_strand_id
1 'polypeptide(L)'
;MPLLDPSAELRHTGVVKIRPTVQRAPDAPLHAQDGHTRSAIVRLLLESGPVTASHVGEQLGISAAGVRRHLDALIEAGDAQANAAAAWQQAGRGRPAKRYQLTAAGRAKLEHTYDDLASAAMRQLREIGGDAAIHAFARRRIDTILADVEPAPSDSDEDVEAAADRIAEALTQAGYATTTSRVKGPIEGVQICQHHCPVSHVAEQFPELCDAEQEAMSEVLGTHVQLLATIVNGDCACTTHVPLSPARA
;
A
#
# COMPACT_ATOMS: atom_id res chain seq x y z
N MET A 1 -49.49 -12.25 78.64
CA MET A 1 -50.06 -10.98 78.16
C MET A 1 -49.01 -9.89 78.32
N PRO A 2 -48.77 -8.98 77.35
CA PRO A 2 -49.38 -8.80 76.03
C PRO A 2 -48.36 -8.96 74.87
N LEU A 3 -48.79 -9.56 73.74
CA LEU A 3 -49.16 -8.95 72.45
C LEU A 3 -48.03 -9.07 71.42
N LEU A 4 -48.17 -10.12 70.60
CA LEU A 4 -47.64 -10.20 69.24
C LEU A 4 -48.29 -9.11 68.40
N ASP A 5 -47.48 -8.37 67.64
CA ASP A 5 -47.92 -7.65 66.45
C ASP A 5 -47.01 -8.07 65.28
N PRO A 6 -47.56 -8.55 64.14
CA PRO A 6 -46.80 -9.02 63.00
C PRO A 6 -46.77 -7.98 61.87
N SER A 7 -45.61 -7.72 61.30
CA SER A 7 -45.42 -7.29 59.91
C SER A 7 -43.94 -7.48 59.56
N ALA A 8 -43.61 -8.51 58.79
CA ALA A 8 -43.56 -8.46 57.33
C ALA A 8 -42.53 -7.43 56.84
N GLU A 9 -41.33 -7.90 56.50
CA GLU A 9 -40.90 -7.81 55.11
C GLU A 9 -39.67 -8.69 54.84
N LEU A 10 -39.92 -9.70 54.01
CA LEU A 10 -38.93 -10.46 53.27
C LEU A 10 -38.13 -9.52 52.36
N ARG A 11 -36.86 -9.26 52.66
CA ARG A 11 -35.86 -8.90 51.63
C ARG A 11 -34.54 -9.63 51.88
N HIS A 12 -34.60 -10.95 51.76
CA HIS A 12 -33.44 -11.74 51.38
C HIS A 12 -33.13 -11.46 49.90
N THR A 13 -32.10 -10.66 49.65
CA THR A 13 -31.33 -10.75 48.41
C THR A 13 -29.90 -10.39 48.72
N GLY A 14 -29.26 -11.26 49.51
CA GLY A 14 -27.80 -11.26 49.62
C GLY A 14 -27.22 -11.61 48.26
N VAL A 15 -26.75 -10.61 47.52
CA VAL A 15 -25.90 -10.84 46.34
C VAL A 15 -24.55 -11.33 46.86
N VAL A 16 -24.31 -12.63 46.75
CA VAL A 16 -22.98 -13.20 46.94
C VAL A 16 -22.09 -12.61 45.84
N LYS A 17 -21.24 -11.65 46.21
CA LYS A 17 -20.15 -11.18 45.33
C LYS A 17 -19.10 -12.28 45.26
N ILE A 18 -19.29 -13.23 44.36
CA ILE A 18 -18.20 -14.11 43.90
C ILE A 18 -17.24 -13.20 43.13
N ARG A 19 -16.09 -12.87 43.74
CA ARG A 19 -14.99 -12.25 43.00
C ARG A 19 -14.45 -13.32 42.04
N PRO A 20 -14.50 -13.12 40.71
CA PRO A 20 -13.78 -14.01 39.84
C PRO A 20 -12.29 -13.73 40.07
N THR A 21 -11.57 -14.72 40.59
CA THR A 21 -10.11 -14.73 40.53
C THR A 21 -9.74 -14.93 39.06
N VAL A 22 -9.77 -13.85 38.27
CA VAL A 22 -9.14 -13.85 36.95
C VAL A 22 -7.66 -13.83 37.24
N GLN A 23 -7.05 -15.01 37.13
CA GLN A 23 -5.61 -15.15 37.13
C GLN A 23 -5.11 -14.46 35.85
N ARG A 24 -4.68 -13.20 36.02
CA ARG A 24 -4.16 -12.35 34.95
C ARG A 24 -2.90 -13.02 34.41
N ALA A 25 -2.99 -13.49 33.16
CA ALA A 25 -1.81 -13.82 32.38
C ALA A 25 -0.88 -12.59 32.37
N PRO A 26 0.46 -12.77 32.35
CA PRO A 26 1.38 -11.66 32.41
C PRO A 26 1.04 -10.64 31.32
N ASP A 27 0.86 -9.37 31.72
CA ASP A 27 0.61 -8.27 30.80
C ASP A 27 1.76 -8.24 29.77
N ALA A 28 1.45 -8.61 28.53
CA ALA A 28 2.30 -8.24 27.41
C ALA A 28 2.37 -6.70 27.39
N PRO A 29 3.56 -6.10 27.15
CA PRO A 29 3.70 -4.66 27.26
C PRO A 29 2.72 -3.96 26.30
N LEU A 30 1.93 -3.01 26.81
CA LEU A 30 0.98 -2.18 26.05
C LEU A 30 1.61 -1.58 24.77
N HIS A 31 2.92 -1.34 24.80
CA HIS A 31 3.72 -0.88 23.67
C HIS A 31 3.75 -1.84 22.46
N ALA A 32 3.63 -3.15 22.66
CA ALA A 32 3.60 -4.12 21.57
C ALA A 32 2.26 -4.08 20.80
N GLN A 33 1.14 -3.93 21.51
CA GLN A 33 -0.19 -3.80 20.89
C GLN A 33 -0.37 -2.47 20.16
N ASP A 34 0.19 -1.39 20.71
CA ASP A 34 0.25 -0.09 20.04
C ASP A 34 1.12 -0.12 18.77
N GLY A 35 2.21 -0.89 18.78
CA GLY A 35 3.07 -1.11 17.62
C GLY A 35 2.34 -1.82 16.46
N HIS A 36 1.67 -2.94 16.74
CA HIS A 36 0.89 -3.67 15.74
C HIS A 36 -0.25 -2.84 15.13
N THR A 37 -0.96 -2.08 15.98
CA THR A 37 -2.06 -1.21 15.53
C THR A 37 -1.54 -0.06 14.67
N ARG A 38 -0.42 0.56 15.06
CA ARG A 38 0.22 1.63 14.27
C ARG A 38 0.69 1.12 12.91
N SER A 39 1.32 -0.05 12.83
CA SER A 39 1.73 -0.66 11.56
C SER A 39 0.54 -0.94 10.64
N ALA A 40 -0.58 -1.42 11.17
CA ALA A 40 -1.81 -1.65 10.39
C ALA A 40 -2.41 -0.33 9.85
N ILE A 41 -2.41 0.73 10.66
CA ILE A 41 -2.86 2.07 10.23
C ILE A 41 -1.98 2.59 9.10
N VAL A 42 -0.65 2.47 9.24
CA VAL A 42 0.31 2.91 8.22
C VAL A 42 0.10 2.15 6.90
N ARG A 43 -0.08 0.83 6.96
CA ARG A 43 -0.38 0.01 5.78
C ARG A 43 -1.67 0.46 5.07
N LEU A 44 -2.74 0.75 5.83
CA LEU A 44 -3.98 1.24 5.26
C LEU A 44 -3.83 2.63 4.59
N LEU A 45 -2.99 3.50 5.18
CA LEU A 45 -2.65 4.81 4.59
C LEU A 45 -1.79 4.68 3.33
N LEU A 46 -0.96 3.64 3.22
CA LEU A 46 -0.22 3.31 2.00
C LEU A 46 -1.19 2.87 0.88
N GLU A 47 -2.06 1.90 1.18
CA GLU A 47 -2.93 1.23 0.20
C GLU A 47 -4.10 2.11 -0.28
N SER A 48 -4.69 2.93 0.60
CA SER A 48 -5.95 3.65 0.31
C SER A 48 -5.77 5.13 -0.03
N GLY A 49 -4.53 5.64 -0.02
CA GLY A 49 -4.27 7.07 -0.16
C GLY A 49 -4.89 7.90 0.98
N PRO A 50 -5.31 9.15 0.72
CA PRO A 50 -5.84 10.01 1.78
C PRO A 50 -7.13 9.43 2.39
N VAL A 51 -7.18 9.12 3.68
CA VAL A 51 -8.38 8.49 4.31
C VAL A 51 -8.79 9.16 5.61
N THR A 52 -10.05 8.98 6.02
CA THR A 52 -10.54 9.53 7.30
C THR A 52 -10.23 8.57 8.45
N ALA A 53 -10.07 9.10 9.66
CA ALA A 53 -9.87 8.27 10.86
C ALA A 53 -11.06 7.32 11.13
N SER A 54 -12.27 7.68 10.71
CA SER A 54 -13.45 6.81 10.83
C SER A 54 -13.34 5.61 9.89
N HIS A 55 -12.94 5.84 8.63
CA HIS A 55 -12.74 4.76 7.66
C HIS A 55 -11.64 3.78 8.11
N VAL A 56 -10.53 4.30 8.61
CA VAL A 56 -9.45 3.47 9.18
C VAL A 56 -9.96 2.66 10.38
N GLY A 57 -10.80 3.26 11.23
CA GLY A 57 -11.39 2.58 12.38
C GLY A 57 -12.35 1.45 12.00
N GLU A 58 -13.16 1.66 10.97
CA GLU A 58 -14.07 0.64 10.41
C GLU A 58 -13.29 -0.56 9.85
N GLN A 59 -12.22 -0.31 9.09
CA GLN A 59 -11.38 -1.37 8.50
C GLN A 59 -10.62 -2.17 9.56
N LEU A 60 -10.14 -1.51 10.62
CA LEU A 60 -9.30 -2.14 11.65
C LEU A 60 -10.07 -2.60 12.89
N GLY A 61 -11.39 -2.39 12.94
CA GLY A 61 -12.23 -2.77 14.09
C GLY A 61 -11.92 -1.98 15.38
N ILE A 62 -11.37 -0.77 15.26
CA ILE A 62 -11.00 0.09 16.40
C ILE A 62 -11.71 1.43 16.35
N SER A 63 -11.89 2.07 17.51
CA SER A 63 -12.57 3.36 17.58
C SER A 63 -11.82 4.45 16.82
N ALA A 64 -12.55 5.37 16.17
CA ALA A 64 -11.95 6.53 15.50
C ALA A 64 -11.12 7.42 16.46
N ALA A 65 -11.42 7.40 17.76
CA ALA A 65 -10.62 8.10 18.78
C ALA A 65 -9.26 7.40 19.00
N GLY A 66 -9.23 6.06 19.03
CA GLY A 66 -8.00 5.27 19.08
C GLY A 66 -7.12 5.51 17.87
N VAL A 67 -7.71 5.46 16.67
CA VAL A 67 -7.00 5.77 15.41
C VAL A 67 -6.37 7.15 15.44
N ARG A 68 -7.11 8.18 15.89
CA ARG A 68 -6.58 9.56 15.97
C ARG A 68 -5.33 9.67 16.83
N ARG A 69 -5.26 8.96 17.97
CA ARG A 69 -4.04 8.96 18.81
C ARG A 69 -2.82 8.43 18.07
N HIS A 70 -2.97 7.38 17.27
CA HIS A 70 -1.87 6.85 16.46
C HIS A 70 -1.51 7.78 15.30
N LEU A 71 -2.51 8.39 14.65
CA LEU A 71 -2.29 9.38 13.59
C LEU A 71 -1.60 10.64 14.11
N ASP A 72 -1.97 11.13 15.29
CA ASP A 72 -1.33 12.29 15.93
C ASP A 72 0.15 12.01 16.20
N ALA A 73 0.49 10.81 16.69
CA ALA A 73 1.88 10.40 16.88
C ALA A 73 2.66 10.30 15.55
N LEU A 74 2.03 9.83 14.47
CA LEU A 74 2.65 9.82 13.13
C LEU A 74 2.85 11.23 12.57
N ILE A 75 1.92 12.15 12.84
CA ILE A 75 2.05 13.57 12.45
C ILE A 75 3.18 14.24 13.23
N GLU A 76 3.27 14.00 14.54
CA GLU A 76 4.33 14.53 15.39
C GLU A 76 5.71 14.02 14.94
N ALA A 77 5.80 12.77 14.49
CA ALA A 77 7.01 12.18 13.92
C ALA A 77 7.33 12.65 12.48
N GLY A 78 6.45 13.42 11.85
CA GLY A 78 6.56 13.90 10.47
C GLY A 78 6.21 12.85 9.40
N ASP A 79 5.65 11.71 9.79
CA ASP A 79 5.39 10.55 8.94
C ASP A 79 4.02 10.59 8.26
N ALA A 80 3.08 11.32 8.86
CA ALA A 80 1.76 11.55 8.29
C ALA A 80 1.41 13.03 8.30
N GLN A 81 0.45 13.41 7.46
CA GLN A 81 -0.09 14.77 7.42
C GLN A 81 -1.62 14.72 7.35
N ALA A 82 -2.25 15.75 7.90
CA ALA A 82 -3.70 15.92 7.90
C ALA A 82 -4.10 17.04 6.94
N ASN A 83 -4.86 16.67 5.90
CA ASN A 83 -5.43 17.60 4.93
C ASN A 83 -6.90 17.87 5.25
N ALA A 84 -7.33 19.11 5.03
CA ALA A 84 -8.75 19.42 5.02
C ALA A 84 -9.41 18.69 3.84
N ALA A 85 -10.56 18.05 4.07
CA ALA A 85 -11.33 17.50 2.96
C ALA A 85 -11.80 18.63 2.04
N ALA A 86 -11.75 18.40 0.72
CA ALA A 86 -12.31 19.35 -0.24
C ALA A 86 -13.82 19.51 -0.02
N ALA A 87 -14.38 20.66 -0.39
CA ALA A 87 -15.80 20.97 -0.15
C ALA A 87 -16.76 19.97 -0.82
N TRP A 88 -16.37 19.35 -1.93
CA TRP A 88 -17.14 18.33 -2.65
C TRP A 88 -17.00 16.92 -2.04
N GLN A 89 -16.04 16.69 -1.15
CA GLN A 89 -15.80 15.42 -0.45
C GLN A 89 -16.55 15.36 0.90
N GLN A 90 -17.46 16.30 1.14
CA GLN A 90 -18.28 16.36 2.35
C GLN A 90 -19.42 15.35 2.27
N ALA A 91 -19.35 14.29 3.05
CA ALA A 91 -20.48 13.41 3.30
C ALA A 91 -21.28 13.93 4.53
N GLY A 92 -22.30 14.75 4.29
CA GLY A 92 -23.29 15.15 5.30
C GLY A 92 -23.09 16.55 5.92
N ARG A 93 -23.82 16.82 7.01
CA ARG A 93 -23.79 18.09 7.75
C ARG A 93 -22.70 18.06 8.83
N GLY A 94 -21.86 19.09 8.90
CA GLY A 94 -20.87 19.26 9.97
C GLY A 94 -19.57 19.87 9.48
N ARG A 95 -18.57 19.93 10.37
CA ARG A 95 -17.21 20.35 10.02
C ARG A 95 -16.54 19.25 9.17
N PRO A 96 -15.88 19.60 8.05
CA PRO A 96 -15.09 18.67 7.25
C PRO A 96 -14.24 17.71 8.07
N ALA A 97 -14.42 16.40 7.85
CA ALA A 97 -13.55 15.39 8.43
C ALA A 97 -12.14 15.53 7.83
N LYS A 98 -11.12 15.59 8.70
CA LYS A 98 -9.72 15.56 8.26
C LYS A 98 -9.42 14.25 7.55
N ARG A 99 -8.70 14.33 6.44
CA ARG A 99 -8.12 13.17 5.75
C ARG A 99 -6.64 13.10 6.07
N TYR A 100 -6.15 11.90 6.27
CA TYR A 100 -4.77 11.62 6.65
C TYR A 100 -4.10 10.85 5.52
N GLN A 101 -2.85 11.18 5.26
CA GLN A 101 -2.01 10.50 4.29
C GLN A 101 -0.58 10.45 4.82
N LEU A 102 0.21 9.47 4.39
CA LEU A 102 1.64 9.46 4.69
C LEU A 102 2.35 10.61 3.96
N THR A 103 3.35 11.19 4.60
CA THR A 103 4.30 12.11 3.98
C THR A 103 5.34 11.31 3.19
N ALA A 104 6.13 11.98 2.35
CA ALA A 104 7.27 11.34 1.70
C ALA A 104 8.25 10.74 2.73
N ALA A 105 8.54 11.47 3.82
CA ALA A 105 9.40 10.99 4.90
C ALA A 105 8.82 9.76 5.63
N GLY A 106 7.50 9.72 5.85
CA GLY A 106 6.85 8.59 6.49
C GLY A 106 6.79 7.34 5.63
N ARG A 107 6.69 7.51 4.30
CA ARG A 107 6.83 6.40 3.35
C ARG A 107 8.25 5.85 3.37
N ALA A 108 9.24 6.74 3.32
CA ALA A 108 10.66 6.39 3.33
C ALA A 108 11.03 5.52 4.56
N LYS A 109 10.63 5.94 5.78
CA LYS A 109 10.97 5.21 7.03
C LYS A 109 10.48 3.77 7.13
N LEU A 110 9.53 3.34 6.31
CA LEU A 110 8.97 1.98 6.37
C LEU A 110 9.83 0.94 5.67
N GLU A 111 10.75 1.37 4.80
CA GLU A 111 11.40 0.52 3.81
C GLU A 111 12.93 0.40 4.03
N HIS A 112 13.54 1.31 4.80
CA HIS A 112 14.99 1.52 4.75
C HIS A 112 15.92 0.40 5.23
N THR A 113 15.57 -0.45 6.22
CA THR A 113 16.56 -1.45 6.69
C THR A 113 16.81 -2.57 5.69
N TYR A 114 15.80 -2.94 4.91
CA TYR A 114 15.95 -3.98 3.89
C TYR A 114 16.51 -3.40 2.60
N ASP A 115 16.13 -2.18 2.26
CA ASP A 115 16.61 -1.51 1.05
C ASP A 115 18.09 -1.13 1.15
N ASP A 116 18.57 -0.76 2.34
CA ASP A 116 20.00 -0.52 2.58
C ASP A 116 20.82 -1.80 2.36
N LEU A 117 20.33 -2.94 2.86
CA LEU A 117 20.97 -4.25 2.64
C LEU A 117 20.92 -4.64 1.16
N ALA A 118 19.78 -4.47 0.50
CA ALA A 118 19.63 -4.77 -0.92
C ALA A 118 20.55 -3.90 -1.78
N SER A 119 20.64 -2.60 -1.49
CA SER A 119 21.53 -1.67 -2.17
C SER A 119 23.01 -2.02 -1.93
N ALA A 120 23.37 -2.43 -0.71
CA ALA A 120 24.72 -2.91 -0.41
C ALA A 120 25.06 -4.19 -1.19
N ALA A 121 24.13 -5.15 -1.28
CA ALA A 121 24.31 -6.36 -2.06
C ALA A 121 24.46 -6.07 -3.56
N MET A 122 23.66 -5.15 -4.11
CA MET A 122 23.76 -4.72 -5.50
C MET A 122 25.09 -4.02 -5.80
N ARG A 123 25.58 -3.16 -4.89
CA ARG A 123 26.93 -2.56 -5.03
C ARG A 123 28.01 -3.64 -5.06
N GLN A 124 27.95 -4.61 -4.16
CA GLN A 124 28.90 -5.72 -4.12
C GLN A 124 28.84 -6.57 -5.41
N LEU A 125 27.63 -6.79 -5.96
CA LEU A 125 27.44 -7.49 -7.22
C LEU A 125 28.11 -6.73 -8.38
N ARG A 126 27.95 -5.40 -8.43
CA ARG A 126 28.63 -4.54 -9.42
C ARG A 126 30.14 -4.59 -9.26
N GLU A 127 30.67 -4.57 -8.04
CA GLU A 127 32.11 -4.67 -7.79
C GLU A 127 32.72 -5.99 -8.29
N ILE A 128 32.01 -7.11 -8.09
CA ILE A 128 32.51 -8.45 -8.45
C ILE A 128 32.31 -8.73 -9.95
N GLY A 129 31.14 -8.37 -10.50
CA GLY A 129 30.68 -8.78 -11.82
C GLY A 129 30.53 -7.66 -12.84
N GLY A 130 30.78 -6.40 -12.47
CA GLY A 130 30.58 -5.23 -13.32
C GLY A 130 29.12 -4.95 -13.65
N ASP A 131 28.90 -4.02 -14.57
CA ASP A 131 27.55 -3.60 -14.98
C ASP A 131 26.77 -4.73 -15.67
N ALA A 132 27.46 -5.63 -16.37
CA ALA A 132 26.84 -6.80 -16.99
C ALA A 132 26.15 -7.71 -15.96
N ALA A 133 26.70 -7.84 -14.75
CA ALA A 133 26.07 -8.62 -13.68
C ALA A 133 24.80 -7.93 -13.15
N ILE A 134 24.78 -6.60 -13.10
CA ILE A 134 23.60 -5.82 -12.71
C ILE A 134 22.49 -5.97 -13.75
N HIS A 135 22.80 -5.80 -15.04
CA HIS A 135 21.82 -6.01 -16.11
C HIS A 135 21.27 -7.44 -16.11
N ALA A 136 22.14 -8.45 -15.96
CA ALA A 136 21.70 -9.85 -15.91
C ALA A 136 20.80 -10.13 -14.69
N PHE A 137 21.10 -9.54 -13.53
CA PHE A 137 20.26 -9.65 -12.35
C PHE A 137 18.91 -8.97 -12.55
N ALA A 138 18.90 -7.73 -13.04
CA ALA A 138 17.69 -6.96 -13.30
C ALA A 138 16.77 -7.69 -14.27
N ARG A 139 17.33 -8.18 -15.38
CA ARG A 139 16.61 -8.96 -16.39
C ARG A 139 16.02 -10.25 -15.82
N ARG A 140 16.84 -11.07 -15.14
CA ARG A 140 16.36 -12.31 -14.51
C ARG A 140 15.25 -12.03 -13.49
N ARG A 141 15.33 -10.93 -12.73
CA ARG A 141 14.32 -10.57 -11.75
C ARG A 141 12.97 -10.31 -12.42
N ILE A 142 12.92 -9.45 -13.45
CA ILE A 142 11.64 -9.16 -14.11
C ILE A 142 11.12 -10.37 -14.90
N ASP A 143 12.00 -11.13 -15.55
CA ASP A 143 11.60 -12.37 -16.24
C ASP A 143 10.95 -13.36 -15.28
N THR A 144 11.40 -13.41 -14.03
CA THR A 144 10.79 -14.26 -12.99
C THR A 144 9.39 -13.77 -12.62
N ILE A 145 9.17 -12.45 -12.58
CA ILE A 145 7.85 -11.87 -12.28
C ILE A 145 6.87 -12.11 -13.43
N LEU A 146 7.35 -12.01 -14.68
CA LEU A 146 6.52 -12.14 -15.88
C LEU A 146 6.53 -13.56 -16.47
N ALA A 147 7.11 -14.55 -15.78
CA ALA A 147 7.34 -15.90 -16.32
C ALA A 147 6.06 -16.59 -16.82
N ASP A 148 4.95 -16.38 -16.12
CA ASP A 148 3.65 -16.99 -16.41
C ASP A 148 2.72 -16.04 -17.19
N VAL A 149 3.22 -14.88 -17.62
CA VAL A 149 2.43 -13.92 -18.40
C VAL A 149 2.47 -14.32 -19.88
N GLU A 150 1.34 -14.78 -20.39
CA GLU A 150 1.19 -15.07 -21.82
C GLU A 150 1.35 -13.77 -22.64
N PRO A 151 2.20 -13.75 -23.68
CA PRO A 151 2.34 -12.60 -24.59
C PRO A 151 1.05 -12.27 -25.33
N ALA A 152 0.98 -11.07 -25.91
CA ALA A 152 -0.12 -10.72 -26.82
C ALA A 152 -0.12 -11.67 -28.04
N PRO A 153 -1.24 -12.36 -28.36
CA PRO A 153 -1.28 -13.31 -29.47
C PRO A 153 -1.27 -12.63 -30.85
N SER A 154 -1.61 -11.34 -30.92
CA SER A 154 -1.49 -10.51 -32.12
C SER A 154 -1.32 -9.03 -31.76
N ASP A 155 -1.01 -8.20 -32.75
CA ASP A 155 -0.91 -6.74 -32.60
C ASP A 155 -2.29 -6.05 -32.55
N SER A 156 -3.38 -6.80 -32.36
CA SER A 156 -4.71 -6.23 -32.20
C SER A 156 -4.80 -5.46 -30.89
N ASP A 157 -5.56 -4.36 -30.88
CA ASP A 157 -5.66 -3.53 -29.68
C ASP A 157 -6.17 -4.34 -28.49
N GLU A 158 -7.21 -5.16 -28.67
CA GLU A 158 -7.79 -6.01 -27.62
C GLU A 158 -6.77 -6.98 -27.01
N ASP A 159 -5.90 -7.57 -27.84
CA ASP A 159 -4.86 -8.50 -27.39
C ASP A 159 -3.76 -7.79 -26.60
N VAL A 160 -3.36 -6.59 -27.02
CA VAL A 160 -2.37 -5.76 -26.32
C VAL A 160 -2.93 -5.28 -24.98
N GLU A 161 -4.20 -4.85 -24.92
CA GLU A 161 -4.84 -4.46 -23.66
C GLU A 161 -4.92 -5.64 -22.69
N ALA A 162 -5.34 -6.81 -23.18
CA ALA A 162 -5.43 -8.01 -22.35
C ALA A 162 -4.04 -8.45 -21.83
N ALA A 163 -2.99 -8.30 -22.63
CA ALA A 163 -1.62 -8.56 -22.20
C ALA A 163 -1.15 -7.53 -21.14
N ALA A 164 -1.49 -6.25 -21.30
CA ALA A 164 -1.21 -5.21 -20.31
C ALA A 164 -1.89 -5.50 -18.97
N ASP A 165 -3.13 -6.00 -18.98
CA ASP A 165 -3.85 -6.42 -17.78
C ASP A 165 -3.16 -7.59 -17.07
N ARG A 166 -2.70 -8.61 -17.84
CA ARG A 166 -1.93 -9.74 -17.26
C ARG A 166 -0.60 -9.29 -16.65
N ILE A 167 0.10 -8.35 -17.30
CA ILE A 167 1.32 -7.73 -16.74
C ILE A 167 1.00 -7.02 -15.42
N ALA A 168 -0.08 -6.22 -15.37
CA ALA A 168 -0.46 -5.50 -14.17
C ALA A 168 -0.84 -6.46 -13.01
N GLU A 169 -1.48 -7.58 -13.31
CA GLU A 169 -1.77 -8.61 -12.31
C GLU A 169 -0.48 -9.24 -11.76
N ALA A 170 0.45 -9.65 -12.63
CA ALA A 170 1.73 -10.24 -12.21
C ALA A 170 2.58 -9.26 -11.38
N LEU A 171 2.68 -8.00 -11.81
CA LEU A 171 3.36 -6.95 -11.05
C LEU A 171 2.68 -6.69 -9.69
N THR A 172 1.34 -6.72 -9.64
CA THR A 172 0.60 -6.57 -8.39
C THR A 172 0.89 -7.72 -7.42
N GLN A 173 0.96 -8.95 -7.91
CA GLN A 173 1.37 -10.12 -7.11
C GLN A 173 2.81 -9.99 -6.61
N ALA A 174 3.69 -9.36 -7.40
CA ALA A 174 5.05 -9.00 -6.99
C ALA A 174 5.14 -7.75 -6.09
N GLY A 175 4.00 -7.13 -5.74
CA GLY A 175 3.91 -6.04 -4.78
C GLY A 175 3.92 -4.63 -5.37
N TYR A 176 3.75 -4.44 -6.68
CA TYR A 176 3.81 -3.12 -7.33
C TYR A 176 2.50 -2.31 -7.33
N ALA A 177 1.40 -2.85 -6.78
CA ALA A 177 0.08 -2.20 -6.78
C ALA A 177 -0.25 -1.55 -8.15
N THR A 178 -0.40 -2.37 -9.18
CA THR A 178 -0.44 -1.94 -10.57
C THR A 178 -1.86 -1.91 -11.12
N THR A 179 -2.18 -0.87 -11.89
CA THR A 179 -3.48 -0.72 -12.57
C THR A 179 -3.27 -0.42 -14.04
N THR A 180 -4.20 -0.84 -14.88
CA THR A 180 -4.26 -0.43 -16.29
C THR A 180 -5.39 0.58 -16.52
N SER A 181 -5.23 1.45 -17.51
CA SER A 181 -6.29 2.36 -17.94
C SER A 181 -6.12 2.74 -19.41
N ARG A 182 -7.19 2.62 -20.21
CA ARG A 182 -7.19 3.16 -21.58
C ARG A 182 -7.19 4.68 -21.51
N VAL A 183 -6.32 5.31 -22.29
CA VAL A 183 -6.18 6.76 -22.39
C VAL A 183 -6.44 7.23 -23.81
N LYS A 184 -7.17 8.35 -23.91
CA LYS A 184 -7.42 9.04 -25.17
C LYS A 184 -6.49 10.24 -25.27
N GLY A 185 -5.86 10.43 -26.41
CA GLY A 185 -4.91 11.50 -26.64
C GLY A 185 -4.47 11.58 -28.10
N PRO A 186 -3.39 12.34 -28.41
CA PRO A 186 -2.80 12.37 -29.74
C PRO A 186 -2.36 10.98 -30.23
N ILE A 187 -2.00 10.11 -29.30
CA ILE A 187 -1.75 8.69 -29.49
C ILE A 187 -2.69 7.96 -28.53
N GLU A 188 -3.60 7.15 -29.05
CA GLU A 188 -4.44 6.29 -28.22
C GLU A 188 -3.60 5.15 -27.64
N GLY A 189 -3.89 4.75 -26.42
CA GLY A 189 -3.13 3.68 -25.78
C GLY A 189 -3.68 3.20 -24.46
N VAL A 190 -2.99 2.24 -23.87
CA VAL A 190 -3.15 1.85 -22.46
C VAL A 190 -2.01 2.43 -21.64
N GLN A 191 -2.29 2.79 -20.39
CA GLN A 191 -1.27 3.08 -19.41
C GLN A 191 -1.24 1.98 -18.35
N ILE A 192 -0.05 1.46 -18.09
CA ILE A 192 0.26 0.62 -16.94
C ILE A 192 0.82 1.53 -15.85
N CYS A 193 0.10 1.69 -14.75
CA CYS A 193 0.46 2.58 -13.65
C CYS A 193 0.80 1.76 -12.40
N GLN A 194 2.05 1.83 -11.95
CA GLN A 194 2.50 1.21 -10.70
C GLN A 194 2.45 2.26 -9.59
N HIS A 195 1.52 2.10 -8.65
CA HIS A 195 1.35 3.04 -7.54
C HIS A 195 2.28 2.75 -6.36
N HIS A 196 3.01 1.65 -6.44
CA HIS A 196 4.05 1.25 -5.50
C HIS A 196 5.19 0.56 -6.26
N CYS A 197 6.44 0.80 -5.88
CA CYS A 197 7.57 0.06 -6.43
C CYS A 197 8.41 -0.48 -5.28
N PRO A 198 8.41 -1.81 -5.05
CA PRO A 198 9.08 -2.43 -3.91
C PRO A 198 10.62 -2.37 -3.99
N VAL A 199 11.16 -1.84 -5.09
CA VAL A 199 12.60 -1.68 -5.30
C VAL A 199 12.96 -0.23 -5.63
N SER A 200 12.05 0.73 -5.42
CA SER A 200 12.26 2.15 -5.79
C SER A 200 13.54 2.72 -5.20
N HIS A 201 13.82 2.47 -3.92
CA HIS A 201 15.04 2.95 -3.28
C HIS A 201 16.33 2.34 -3.87
N VAL A 202 16.28 1.06 -4.26
CA VAL A 202 17.42 0.41 -4.93
C VAL A 202 17.56 0.96 -6.35
N ALA A 203 16.45 1.17 -7.07
CA ALA A 203 16.42 1.67 -8.43
C ALA A 203 16.97 3.10 -8.57
N GLU A 204 16.95 3.91 -7.50
CA GLU A 204 17.64 5.22 -7.46
C GLU A 204 19.15 5.11 -7.75
N GLN A 205 19.79 4.00 -7.34
CA GLN A 205 21.22 3.75 -7.55
C GLN A 205 21.51 2.77 -8.71
N PHE A 206 20.48 2.06 -9.15
CA PHE A 206 20.56 0.97 -10.13
C PHE A 206 19.40 1.08 -11.14
N PRO A 207 19.42 2.09 -12.04
CA PRO A 207 18.36 2.32 -13.03
C PRO A 207 18.16 1.14 -14.00
N GLU A 208 19.14 0.25 -14.10
CA GLU A 208 19.04 -0.99 -14.89
C GLU A 208 17.84 -1.86 -14.50
N LEU A 209 17.36 -1.74 -13.25
CA LEU A 209 16.13 -2.38 -12.78
C LEU A 209 14.89 -1.86 -13.53
N CYS A 210 14.80 -0.55 -13.73
CA CYS A 210 13.71 0.07 -14.47
C CYS A 210 13.81 -0.20 -15.98
N ASP A 211 15.03 -0.14 -16.53
CA ASP A 211 15.28 -0.39 -17.95
C ASP A 211 14.89 -1.83 -18.34
N ALA A 212 15.33 -2.82 -17.54
CA ALA A 212 14.98 -4.21 -17.76
C ALA A 212 13.47 -4.46 -17.64
N GLU A 213 12.81 -3.78 -16.70
CA GLU A 213 11.36 -3.85 -16.55
C GLU A 213 10.63 -3.34 -17.79
N GLN A 214 11.07 -2.20 -18.34
CA GLN A 214 10.51 -1.62 -19.55
C GLN A 214 10.72 -2.53 -20.78
N GLU A 215 11.91 -3.09 -20.93
CA GLU A 215 12.25 -4.02 -22.02
C GLU A 215 11.38 -5.28 -21.96
N ALA A 216 11.27 -5.91 -20.79
CA ALA A 216 10.48 -7.11 -20.62
C ALA A 216 8.97 -6.86 -20.87
N MET A 217 8.44 -5.72 -20.43
CA MET A 217 7.07 -5.33 -20.78
C MET A 217 6.88 -5.18 -22.29
N SER A 218 7.82 -4.52 -22.98
CA SER A 218 7.77 -4.34 -24.43
C SER A 218 7.75 -5.68 -25.18
N GLU A 219 8.55 -6.65 -24.73
CA GLU A 219 8.59 -7.99 -25.31
C GLU A 219 7.27 -8.76 -25.14
N VAL A 220 6.69 -8.73 -23.94
CA VAL A 220 5.40 -9.40 -23.66
C VAL A 220 4.26 -8.77 -24.45
N LEU A 221 4.27 -7.44 -24.59
CA LEU A 221 3.26 -6.69 -25.31
C LEU A 221 3.42 -6.75 -26.84
N GLY A 222 4.60 -7.13 -27.34
CA GLY A 222 4.89 -7.16 -28.78
C GLY A 222 5.00 -5.77 -29.42
N THR A 223 4.96 -4.69 -28.63
CA THR A 223 5.05 -3.31 -29.11
C THR A 223 5.97 -2.49 -28.21
N HIS A 224 6.43 -1.36 -28.73
CA HIS A 224 7.22 -0.43 -27.95
C HIS A 224 6.39 0.16 -26.81
N VAL A 225 7.05 0.47 -25.70
CA VAL A 225 6.43 1.15 -24.56
C VAL A 225 7.23 2.40 -24.21
N GLN A 226 6.56 3.41 -23.67
CA GLN A 226 7.18 4.67 -23.28
C GLN A 226 6.95 4.96 -21.80
N LEU A 227 8.05 5.12 -21.06
CA LEU A 227 8.00 5.55 -19.67
C LEU A 227 7.70 7.07 -19.62
N LEU A 228 6.61 7.43 -18.95
CA LEU A 228 6.13 8.81 -18.82
C LEU A 228 6.45 9.43 -17.46
N ALA A 229 6.50 8.61 -16.42
CA ALA A 229 6.71 9.04 -15.03
C ALA A 229 7.34 7.88 -14.24
N THR A 230 8.09 8.20 -13.18
CA THR A 230 8.73 7.21 -12.31
C THR A 230 8.73 7.65 -10.86
N ILE A 231 8.43 6.73 -9.96
CA ILE A 231 8.52 6.96 -8.50
C ILE A 231 9.94 7.40 -8.10
N VAL A 232 10.98 6.85 -8.74
CA VAL A 232 12.39 7.20 -8.52
C VAL A 232 12.66 8.70 -8.77
N ASN A 233 11.97 9.31 -9.75
CA ASN A 233 12.07 10.75 -10.01
C ASN A 233 11.13 11.61 -9.14
N GLY A 234 10.45 10.99 -8.17
CA GLY A 234 9.53 11.66 -7.24
C GLY A 234 8.08 11.76 -7.72
N ASP A 235 7.72 11.07 -8.81
CA ASP A 235 6.33 11.00 -9.27
C ASP A 235 5.47 10.15 -8.32
N CYS A 236 4.15 10.33 -8.38
CA CYS A 236 3.22 9.57 -7.54
C CYS A 236 3.05 8.10 -7.97
N ALA A 237 3.47 7.75 -9.19
CA ALA A 237 3.41 6.41 -9.77
C ALA A 237 4.41 6.31 -10.92
N CYS A 238 4.90 5.10 -11.20
CA CYS A 238 5.53 4.83 -12.48
C CYS A 238 4.44 4.67 -13.53
N THR A 239 4.51 5.39 -14.64
CA THR A 239 3.50 5.33 -15.71
C THR A 239 4.17 4.91 -17.00
N THR A 240 3.79 3.74 -17.51
CA THR A 240 4.25 3.22 -18.80
C THR A 240 3.10 3.31 -19.80
N HIS A 241 3.30 4.04 -20.90
CA HIS A 241 2.36 4.13 -21.99
C HIS A 241 2.64 3.06 -23.04
N VAL A 242 1.59 2.32 -23.38
CA VAL A 242 1.57 1.32 -24.43
C VAL A 242 0.67 1.87 -25.55
N PRO A 243 1.22 2.20 -26.72
CA PRO A 243 0.44 2.73 -27.83
C PRO A 243 -0.41 1.61 -28.41
N LEU A 244 -1.67 1.94 -28.69
CA LEU A 244 -2.57 1.14 -29.49
C LEU A 244 -2.54 1.66 -30.92
N SER A 245 -2.79 0.78 -31.89
CA SER A 245 -2.75 1.23 -33.28
C SER A 245 -3.91 2.20 -33.53
N PRO A 246 -3.68 3.35 -34.20
CA PRO A 246 -4.80 4.04 -34.80
C PRO A 246 -5.35 3.07 -35.85
N ALA A 247 -6.58 2.60 -35.63
CA ALA A 247 -7.27 1.63 -36.49
C ALA A 247 -6.85 1.80 -37.95
N ARG A 248 -6.11 0.82 -38.49
CA ARG A 248 -5.87 0.76 -39.93
C ARG A 248 -7.23 0.54 -40.58
N ALA A 249 -7.79 1.62 -41.13
CA ALA A 249 -8.96 1.59 -42.00
C ALA A 249 -8.73 0.70 -43.23
#